data_AF-A0A2C9D0N0-F1
#
_entry.id   AF-A0A2C9D0N0-F1
#
_cell.length_a   1.000
_cell.length_b   1.000
_cell.length_c   1.000
_cell.angle_alpha   90.00
_cell.angle_beta   90.00
_cell.angle_gamma   90.00
#
_symmetry.space_group_name_H-M   'P 1'
#
loop_
_entity.id
_entity.type
_entity.pdbx_description
1 polymer ?
#
loop_
_entity_poly.entity_id
_entity_poly.type
_entity_poly.pdbx_seq_one_letter_code
_entity_poly.pdbx_strand_id
1 'polypeptide(L)'
;MSNAADNTVVPDRSEYFGDWVITLCLLVLMGGAFYLAQGWPRNTAFFPDLLSIAGVALAVYKIAILVIEAPVVLGTHRKAAEAAALAASGPAVDGEGEFFLAGGDEEDGSDVELHSIFAKAGGKVWAGAVGWLALFFIGMYLFGMLIILPVFTVAYLRIVSKVSWLNCILYVLGTAGVIYLLFVWFLHLPIPEGLLITVGN
;
A
#
# COMPACT_ATOMS: atom_id res chain seq x y z
N MET A 1 29.26 15.22 18.82
CA MET A 1 28.32 16.36 18.93
C MET A 1 27.49 16.33 17.65
N SER A 2 26.31 15.70 17.77
CA SER A 2 25.45 15.30 16.65
C SER A 2 24.39 16.37 16.41
N ASN A 3 24.24 16.81 15.16
CA ASN A 3 23.17 17.70 14.70
C ASN A 3 21.81 17.07 15.03
N ALA A 4 21.07 17.66 15.95
CA ALA A 4 19.71 17.28 16.33
C ALA A 4 18.65 18.24 15.75
N ALA A 5 19.00 19.01 14.71
CA ALA A 5 18.22 20.14 14.23
C ALA A 5 17.51 19.94 12.88
N ASP A 6 17.50 18.73 12.31
CA ASP A 6 17.02 18.50 10.93
C ASP A 6 15.95 17.41 10.82
N ASN A 7 14.88 17.48 11.63
CA ASN A 7 13.78 16.51 11.59
C ASN A 7 12.38 17.13 11.40
N THR A 8 12.26 18.44 11.16
CA THR A 8 10.98 19.01 10.70
C THR A 8 10.93 18.92 9.18
N VAL A 9 10.87 17.69 8.66
CA VAL A 9 10.62 17.46 7.24
C VAL A 9 9.18 17.89 6.98
N VAL A 10 9.03 19.16 6.61
CA VAL A 10 7.81 19.64 5.99
C VAL A 10 7.62 18.81 4.72
N PRO A 11 6.53 18.04 4.60
CA PRO A 11 6.27 17.26 3.39
C PRO A 11 6.26 18.17 2.17
N ASP A 12 7.05 17.81 1.16
CA ASP A 12 7.18 18.60 -0.06
C ASP A 12 5.83 18.60 -0.81
N ARG A 13 5.49 19.71 -1.48
CA ARG A 13 4.23 19.86 -2.24
C ARG A 13 4.06 18.75 -3.30
N SER A 14 5.17 18.21 -3.80
CA SER A 14 5.16 17.07 -4.72
C SER A 14 4.63 15.78 -4.12
N GLU A 15 4.80 15.58 -2.80
CA GLU A 15 4.33 14.37 -2.09
C GLU A 15 2.80 14.36 -2.02
N TYR A 16 2.18 15.48 -1.63
CA TYR A 16 0.73 15.64 -1.65
C TYR A 16 0.13 15.45 -3.05
N PHE A 17 0.79 15.99 -4.08
CA PHE A 17 0.30 15.83 -5.45
C PHE A 17 0.34 14.36 -5.89
N GLY A 18 1.40 13.62 -5.53
CA GLY A 18 1.51 12.19 -5.79
C GLY A 18 0.37 11.39 -5.18
N ASP A 19 0.04 11.67 -3.92
CA ASP A 19 -1.04 10.98 -3.20
C ASP A 19 -2.41 11.23 -3.83
N TRP A 20 -2.69 12.46 -4.25
CA TRP A 20 -3.93 12.79 -4.96
C TRP A 20 -4.04 12.04 -6.29
N VAL A 21 -2.96 12.00 -7.07
CA VAL A 21 -2.95 11.32 -8.37
C VAL A 21 -3.13 9.82 -8.22
N ILE A 22 -2.42 9.19 -7.28
CA ILE A 22 -2.55 7.74 -7.02
C ILE A 22 -3.97 7.41 -6.55
N THR A 23 -4.51 8.20 -5.61
CA THR A 23 -5.85 7.96 -5.06
C THR A 23 -6.94 8.12 -6.13
N LEU A 24 -6.86 9.17 -6.96
CA LEU A 24 -7.79 9.36 -8.07
C LEU A 24 -7.67 8.26 -9.12
N CYS A 25 -6.45 7.85 -9.46
CA CYS A 25 -6.21 6.77 -10.41
C CYS A 25 -6.79 5.44 -9.90
N LEU A 26 -6.56 5.12 -8.63
CA LEU A 26 -7.11 3.92 -7.98
C LEU A 26 -8.64 3.97 -7.93
N LEU A 27 -9.23 5.12 -7.61
CA LEU A 27 -10.69 5.29 -7.62
C LEU A 27 -11.28 5.06 -9.02
N VAL A 28 -10.66 5.63 -10.06
CA VAL A 28 -11.08 5.43 -11.46
C VAL A 28 -10.95 3.97 -11.86
N LEU A 29 -9.83 3.31 -11.50
CA LEU A 29 -9.60 1.91 -11.82
C LEU A 29 -10.64 1.00 -11.16
N MET A 30 -10.91 1.20 -9.86
CA MET A 30 -11.90 0.40 -9.12
C MET A 30 -13.33 0.69 -9.60
N GLY A 31 -13.67 1.95 -9.88
CA GLY A 31 -14.98 2.32 -10.46
C GLY A 31 -15.18 1.73 -11.85
N GLY A 32 -14.13 1.71 -12.68
CA GLY A 32 -14.15 1.07 -13.99
C GLY A 32 -14.30 -0.45 -13.90
N ALA A 33 -13.58 -1.10 -12.98
CA ALA A 33 -13.71 -2.53 -12.71
C ALA A 33 -15.13 -2.90 -12.27
N PHE A 34 -15.72 -2.12 -11.36
CA PHE A 34 -17.11 -2.28 -10.93
C PHE A 34 -18.09 -2.14 -12.10
N TYR A 35 -17.90 -1.12 -12.94
CA TYR A 35 -18.74 -0.90 -14.12
C TYR A 35 -18.67 -2.07 -15.11
N LEU A 36 -17.46 -2.59 -15.38
CA LEU A 36 -17.27 -3.72 -16.28
C LEU A 36 -17.87 -5.02 -15.70
N ALA A 37 -17.80 -5.22 -14.39
CA ALA A 37 -18.36 -6.39 -13.72
C ALA A 37 -19.89 -6.47 -13.83
N GLN A 38 -20.60 -5.34 -14.00
CA GLN A 38 -22.05 -5.34 -14.22
C GLN A 38 -22.48 -6.08 -15.51
N GLY A 39 -21.57 -6.25 -16.47
CA GLY A 39 -21.83 -7.01 -17.70
C GLY A 39 -21.67 -8.52 -17.54
N TRP A 40 -21.16 -9.00 -16.40
CA TRP A 40 -20.85 -10.41 -16.19
C TRP A 40 -22.02 -11.17 -15.55
N PRO A 41 -22.10 -12.51 -15.74
CA PRO A 41 -23.03 -13.33 -14.98
C PRO A 41 -22.81 -13.13 -13.47
N ARG A 42 -23.91 -13.08 -12.67
CA ARG A 42 -23.85 -12.75 -11.23
C ARG A 42 -22.83 -13.58 -10.44
N ASN A 43 -22.63 -14.83 -10.83
CA ASN A 43 -21.71 -15.74 -10.14
C ASN A 43 -20.23 -15.35 -10.37
N THR A 44 -19.92 -14.70 -11.49
CA THR A 44 -18.57 -14.24 -11.84
C THR A 44 -18.34 -12.79 -11.40
N ALA A 45 -19.40 -11.98 -11.34
CA ALA A 45 -19.35 -10.58 -10.91
C ALA A 45 -19.13 -10.42 -9.40
N PHE A 46 -19.51 -11.41 -8.58
CA PHE A 46 -19.49 -11.27 -7.12
C PHE A 46 -18.11 -10.89 -6.55
N PHE A 47 -17.04 -11.52 -7.01
CA PHE A 47 -15.68 -11.23 -6.55
C PHE A 47 -15.19 -9.83 -6.97
N PRO A 48 -15.20 -9.45 -8.26
CA PRO A 48 -14.80 -8.11 -8.66
C PRO A 48 -15.73 -7.04 -8.08
N ASP A 49 -17.02 -7.31 -7.88
CA ASP A 49 -17.95 -6.38 -7.22
C ASP A 49 -17.54 -6.14 -5.75
N LEU A 50 -17.34 -7.21 -4.97
CA LEU A 50 -16.92 -7.11 -3.56
C LEU A 50 -15.60 -6.34 -3.44
N LEU A 51 -14.62 -6.68 -4.28
CA LEU A 51 -13.30 -6.06 -4.28
C LEU A 51 -13.38 -4.58 -4.70
N SER A 52 -14.16 -4.27 -5.72
CA SER A 52 -14.31 -2.89 -6.21
C SER A 52 -15.08 -2.03 -5.22
N ILE A 53 -16.12 -2.55 -4.58
CA ILE A 53 -16.86 -1.85 -3.51
C ILE A 53 -15.92 -1.53 -2.35
N ALA A 54 -15.14 -2.51 -1.88
CA ALA A 54 -14.16 -2.29 -0.83
C ALA A 54 -13.09 -1.26 -1.24
N GLY A 55 -12.56 -1.37 -2.47
CA GLY A 55 -11.56 -0.45 -3.01
C GLY A 55 -12.08 0.98 -3.14
N VAL A 56 -13.31 1.16 -3.63
CA VAL A 56 -13.97 2.48 -3.71
C VAL A 56 -14.21 3.05 -2.31
N ALA A 57 -14.68 2.24 -1.35
CA ALA A 57 -14.89 2.69 0.01
C ALA A 57 -13.59 3.18 0.66
N LEU A 58 -12.48 2.44 0.50
CA LEU A 58 -11.16 2.85 0.99
C LEU A 58 -10.63 4.11 0.29
N ALA A 59 -10.83 4.23 -1.03
CA ALA A 59 -10.42 5.42 -1.76
C ALA A 59 -11.21 6.67 -1.31
N VAL A 60 -12.53 6.55 -1.10
CA VAL A 60 -13.37 7.62 -0.56
C VAL A 60 -12.94 7.98 0.87
N TYR A 61 -12.67 6.98 1.70
CA TYR A 61 -12.14 7.19 3.05
C TYR A 61 -10.81 7.96 3.03
N LYS A 62 -9.86 7.56 2.18
CA LYS A 62 -8.58 8.27 2.02
C LYS A 62 -8.78 9.71 1.51
N ILE A 63 -9.70 9.93 0.57
CA ILE A 63 -10.03 11.29 0.11
C ILE A 63 -10.60 12.12 1.28
N ALA A 64 -11.47 11.53 2.11
CA ALA A 64 -12.01 12.23 3.27
C ALA A 64 -10.91 12.66 4.24
N ILE A 65 -9.95 11.77 4.55
CA ILE A 65 -8.77 12.11 5.36
C ILE A 65 -7.98 13.26 4.71
N LEU A 66 -7.62 13.14 3.43
CA LEU A 66 -6.86 14.17 2.72
C LEU A 66 -7.56 15.53 2.71
N VAL A 67 -8.89 15.56 2.57
CA VAL A 67 -9.68 16.79 2.60
C VAL A 67 -9.74 17.39 4.00
N ILE A 68 -9.77 16.57 5.05
CA ILE A 68 -9.76 17.02 6.45
C ILE A 68 -8.37 17.55 6.85
N GLU A 69 -7.30 16.92 6.40
CA GLU A 69 -5.91 17.30 6.72
C GLU A 69 -5.39 18.46 5.86
N ALA A 70 -5.86 18.60 4.62
CA ALA A 70 -5.50 19.69 3.72
C ALA A 70 -5.59 21.11 4.37
N PRO A 71 -6.69 21.49 5.06
CA PRO A 71 -6.77 22.80 5.70
C PRO A 71 -5.85 22.95 6.91
N VAL A 72 -5.53 21.87 7.63
CA VAL A 72 -4.60 21.89 8.77
C VAL A 72 -3.17 22.15 8.29
N VAL A 73 -2.75 21.46 7.22
CA VAL A 73 -1.42 21.61 6.62
C VAL A 73 -1.26 22.98 5.95
N LEU A 74 -2.24 23.40 5.13
CA LEU A 74 -2.23 24.72 4.48
C LEU A 74 -2.27 25.88 5.49
N GLY A 75 -3.00 25.72 6.59
CA GLY A 75 -3.03 26.69 7.69
C GLY A 75 -1.70 26.82 8.42
N THR A 76 -0.99 25.70 8.59
CA THR A 76 0.33 25.66 9.23
C THR A 76 1.40 26.30 8.34
N HIS A 77 1.39 26.04 7.03
CA HIS A 77 2.29 26.72 6.08
C HIS A 77 2.02 28.21 5.96
N ARG A 78 0.74 28.62 5.96
CA ARG A 78 0.39 30.03 5.96
C ARG A 78 0.89 30.73 7.22
N LYS A 79 0.66 30.13 8.41
CA LYS A 79 1.15 30.68 9.68
C LYS A 79 2.67 30.72 9.74
N ALA A 80 3.37 29.70 9.25
CA ALA A 80 4.83 29.67 9.20
C ALA A 80 5.40 30.69 8.20
N ALA A 81 4.78 30.86 7.02
CA ALA A 81 5.16 31.87 6.03
C ALA A 81 4.85 33.29 6.51
N GLU A 82 3.74 33.48 7.22
CA GLU A 82 3.34 34.76 7.83
C GLU A 82 4.27 35.12 9.01
N ALA A 83 4.66 34.13 9.84
CA ALA A 83 5.65 34.30 10.90
C ALA A 83 7.06 34.57 10.35
N ALA A 84 7.46 33.90 9.27
CA ALA A 84 8.74 34.14 8.59
C ALA A 84 8.77 35.51 7.89
N ALA A 85 7.66 35.94 7.28
CA ALA A 85 7.52 37.27 6.70
C ALA A 85 7.53 38.37 7.79
N LEU A 86 6.89 38.11 8.94
CA LEU A 86 6.90 39.01 10.09
C LEU A 86 8.30 39.11 10.72
N ALA A 87 9.00 37.98 10.88
CA ALA A 87 10.38 37.91 11.36
C ALA A 87 11.39 38.58 10.41
N ALA A 88 11.15 38.52 9.09
CA ALA A 88 11.95 39.24 8.09
C ALA A 88 11.73 40.77 8.11
N SER A 89 10.65 41.24 8.75
CA SER A 89 10.29 42.66 8.87
C SER A 89 10.50 43.28 10.27
N GLY A 90 10.91 42.48 11.25
CA GLY A 90 11.18 42.94 12.62
C GLY A 90 12.66 43.34 12.83
N PRO A 91 12.96 44.36 13.65
CA PRO A 91 14.34 44.68 14.02
C PRO A 91 14.92 43.52 14.85
N ALA A 92 16.15 43.12 14.53
CA ALA A 92 16.88 42.08 15.24
C ALA A 92 16.94 42.41 16.74
N VAL A 93 16.28 41.58 17.55
CA VAL A 93 16.34 41.61 19.02
C VAL A 93 16.52 40.18 19.50
N ASP A 94 17.56 40.01 20.31
CA ASP A 94 18.07 38.78 20.88
C ASP A 94 17.23 38.41 22.12
N GLY A 95 16.79 37.16 22.28
CA GLY A 95 16.17 36.74 23.53
C GLY A 95 15.29 35.48 23.50
N GLU A 96 15.92 34.38 23.89
CA GLU A 96 15.47 33.25 24.73
C GLU A 96 13.98 33.07 25.08
N GLY A 97 13.45 31.90 24.66
CA GLY A 97 12.75 30.94 25.52
C GLY A 97 11.30 31.22 25.95
N GLU A 98 10.34 30.52 25.34
CA GLU A 98 9.26 29.87 26.08
C GLU A 98 8.85 28.54 25.42
N PHE A 99 8.97 27.48 26.22
CA PHE A 99 8.65 26.09 25.93
C PHE A 99 7.18 25.85 26.24
N PHE A 100 6.34 25.72 25.21
CA PHE A 100 4.93 25.37 25.35
C PHE A 100 4.72 23.92 24.93
N LEU A 101 4.44 23.06 25.91
CA LEU A 101 4.08 21.66 25.70
C LEU A 101 2.63 21.58 25.17
N ALA A 102 2.46 21.22 23.90
CA ALA A 102 1.20 20.74 23.37
C ALA A 102 1.40 19.29 22.89
N GLY A 103 0.73 18.37 23.58
CA GLY A 103 0.71 16.95 23.28
C GLY A 103 0.07 16.64 21.93
N GLY A 104 0.37 15.44 21.44
CA GLY A 104 -0.17 14.90 20.20
C GLY A 104 0.21 13.43 20.08
N ASP A 105 -0.71 12.61 20.60
CA ASP A 105 -1.12 11.25 20.24
C ASP A 105 -0.21 10.41 19.32
N GLU A 106 0.05 9.19 19.82
CA GLU A 106 0.52 8.04 19.05
C GLU A 106 -0.54 7.63 18.01
N GLU A 107 -0.44 8.13 16.77
CA GLU A 107 -1.19 7.58 15.63
C GLU A 107 -0.27 7.03 14.53
N ASP A 108 -0.37 5.71 14.38
CA ASP A 108 -0.26 4.90 13.16
C ASP A 108 0.91 5.17 12.19
N GLY A 109 2.06 4.57 12.50
CA GLY A 109 3.26 4.58 11.65
C GLY A 109 3.26 3.62 10.46
N SER A 110 2.13 3.02 10.08
CA SER A 110 2.11 1.99 9.02
C SER A 110 2.06 2.54 7.58
N ASP A 111 1.49 3.74 7.40
CA ASP A 111 1.29 4.32 6.06
C ASP A 111 2.50 5.15 5.55
N VAL A 112 3.28 5.74 6.46
CA VAL A 112 4.47 6.56 6.14
C VAL A 112 5.66 5.70 5.68
N GLU A 113 5.75 4.46 6.14
CA GLU A 113 6.89 3.59 5.85
C GLU A 113 6.86 3.08 4.39
N LEU A 114 5.67 2.73 3.86
CA LEU A 114 5.53 2.17 2.50
C LEU A 114 5.96 3.18 1.42
N HIS A 115 5.61 4.46 1.57
CA HIS A 115 5.91 5.51 0.60
C HIS A 115 7.41 5.85 0.55
N SER A 116 8.09 5.77 1.71
CA SER A 116 9.53 6.00 1.81
C SER A 116 10.38 4.83 1.24
N ILE A 117 9.85 3.61 1.27
CA ILE A 117 10.53 2.41 0.73
C ILE A 117 10.56 2.45 -0.79
N PHE A 118 9.48 2.84 -1.47
CA PHE A 118 9.45 2.89 -2.94
C PHE A 118 10.25 4.06 -3.50
N ALA A 119 10.30 5.20 -2.82
CA ALA A 119 11.11 6.36 -3.23
C ALA A 119 12.63 6.13 -3.07
N LYS A 120 13.04 5.28 -2.12
CA LYS A 120 14.47 4.99 -1.83
C LYS A 120 14.97 3.65 -2.37
N ALA A 121 14.11 2.80 -2.93
CA ALA A 121 14.54 1.50 -3.46
C ALA A 121 15.41 1.67 -4.71
N GLY A 122 16.72 1.46 -4.57
CA GLY A 122 17.64 1.47 -5.71
C GLY A 122 17.21 0.46 -6.80
N GLY A 123 17.43 0.80 -8.07
CA GLY A 123 16.88 0.05 -9.22
C GLY A 123 17.16 -1.47 -9.25
N LYS A 124 18.22 -1.93 -8.55
CA LYS A 124 18.49 -3.37 -8.36
C LYS A 124 17.41 -4.08 -7.53
N VAL A 125 16.89 -3.44 -6.49
CA VAL A 125 15.81 -3.98 -5.65
C VAL A 125 14.52 -4.06 -6.46
N TRP A 126 14.24 -3.01 -7.23
CA TRP A 126 13.07 -2.98 -8.12
C TRP A 126 13.12 -4.08 -9.18
N ALA A 127 14.25 -4.26 -9.86
CA ALA A 127 14.44 -5.36 -10.80
C ALA A 127 14.26 -6.74 -10.13
N GLY A 128 14.70 -6.88 -8.88
CA GLY A 128 14.46 -8.08 -8.07
C GLY A 128 12.96 -8.33 -7.84
N ALA A 129 12.20 -7.30 -7.43
CA ALA A 129 10.76 -7.42 -7.24
C ALA A 129 10.02 -7.78 -8.54
N VAL A 130 10.37 -7.14 -9.66
CA VAL A 130 9.83 -7.46 -10.98
C VAL A 130 10.16 -8.90 -11.39
N GLY A 131 11.38 -9.37 -11.11
CA GLY A 131 11.79 -10.75 -11.36
C GLY A 131 10.97 -11.77 -10.55
N TRP A 132 10.74 -11.51 -9.27
CA TRP A 132 9.88 -12.34 -8.42
C TRP A 132 8.43 -12.34 -8.89
N LEU A 133 7.91 -11.18 -9.29
CA LEU A 133 6.55 -11.06 -9.84
C LEU A 133 6.39 -11.85 -11.14
N ALA A 134 7.34 -11.70 -12.06
CA ALA A 134 7.35 -12.45 -13.31
C ALA A 134 7.43 -13.96 -13.06
N LEU A 135 8.31 -14.39 -12.13
CA LEU A 135 8.42 -15.79 -11.73
C LEU A 135 7.12 -16.35 -11.16
N PHE A 136 6.40 -15.56 -10.34
CA PHE A 136 5.09 -15.94 -9.81
C PHE A 136 4.08 -16.17 -10.94
N PHE A 137 3.95 -15.24 -11.88
CA PHE A 137 3.01 -15.36 -13.00
C PHE A 137 3.34 -16.53 -13.93
N ILE A 138 4.62 -16.73 -14.27
CA ILE A 138 5.07 -17.87 -15.09
C ILE A 138 4.74 -19.18 -14.37
N GLY A 139 5.07 -19.29 -13.08
CA GLY A 139 4.78 -20.47 -12.29
C GLY A 139 3.27 -20.73 -12.16
N MET A 140 2.47 -19.68 -11.97
CA MET A 140 1.01 -19.77 -11.92
C MET A 140 0.44 -20.29 -13.23
N TYR A 141 0.95 -19.82 -14.37
CA TYR A 141 0.54 -20.30 -15.68
C TYR A 141 0.86 -21.78 -15.91
N LEU A 142 2.05 -22.23 -15.47
CA LEU A 142 2.51 -23.60 -15.70
C LEU A 142 1.91 -24.62 -14.72
N PHE A 143 1.90 -24.30 -13.42
CA PHE A 143 1.53 -25.23 -12.35
C PHE A 143 0.15 -24.98 -11.75
N GLY A 144 -0.45 -23.83 -12.07
CA GLY A 144 -1.74 -23.43 -11.51
C GLY A 144 -1.60 -22.74 -10.17
N MET A 145 -2.69 -22.11 -9.75
CA MET A 145 -2.70 -21.28 -8.55
C MET A 145 -2.45 -22.10 -7.27
N LEU A 146 -3.01 -23.30 -7.18
CA LEU A 146 -2.99 -24.13 -5.96
C LEU A 146 -1.58 -24.62 -5.61
N ILE A 147 -0.73 -24.90 -6.61
CA ILE A 147 0.65 -25.34 -6.42
C ILE A 147 1.60 -24.15 -6.30
N ILE A 148 1.47 -23.13 -7.14
CA ILE A 148 2.45 -22.05 -7.15
C ILE A 148 2.38 -21.20 -5.89
N LEU A 149 1.19 -20.91 -5.34
CA LEU A 149 1.04 -20.07 -4.16
C LEU A 149 1.84 -20.59 -2.96
N PRO A 150 1.65 -21.85 -2.50
CA PRO A 150 2.40 -22.35 -1.36
C PRO A 150 3.90 -22.42 -1.66
N VAL A 151 4.29 -22.88 -2.85
CA VAL A 151 5.71 -22.98 -3.25
C VAL A 151 6.38 -21.61 -3.27
N PHE A 152 5.75 -20.62 -3.89
CA PHE A 152 6.24 -19.26 -3.97
C PHE A 152 6.29 -18.59 -2.61
N THR A 153 5.29 -18.81 -1.76
CA THR A 153 5.25 -18.28 -0.39
C THR A 153 6.43 -18.82 0.43
N VAL A 154 6.68 -20.14 0.38
CA VAL A 154 7.86 -20.73 1.04
C VAL A 154 9.14 -20.14 0.46
N ALA A 155 9.28 -20.10 -0.86
CA ALA A 155 10.49 -19.62 -1.52
C ALA A 155 10.78 -18.16 -1.12
N TYR A 156 9.77 -17.30 -1.15
CA TYR A 156 9.88 -15.90 -0.78
C TYR A 156 10.22 -15.73 0.70
N LEU A 157 9.45 -16.33 1.61
CA LEU A 157 9.71 -16.25 3.05
C LEU A 157 11.09 -16.79 3.43
N ARG A 158 11.54 -17.84 2.71
CA ARG A 158 12.82 -18.48 3.01
C ARG A 158 14.01 -17.69 2.47
N ILE A 159 13.91 -17.14 1.26
CA ILE A 159 15.03 -16.48 0.57
C ILE A 159 15.10 -15.00 0.96
N VAL A 160 13.97 -14.31 0.97
CA VAL A 160 13.90 -12.87 1.21
C VAL A 160 13.80 -12.58 2.70
N SER A 161 12.84 -13.20 3.38
CA SER A 161 12.54 -12.90 4.79
C SER A 161 13.38 -13.71 5.79
N LYS A 162 14.12 -14.73 5.33
CA LYS A 162 14.95 -15.64 6.15
C LYS A 162 14.19 -16.26 7.35
N VAL A 163 12.88 -16.48 7.19
CA VAL A 163 12.00 -17.00 8.24
C VAL A 163 12.31 -18.48 8.51
N SER A 164 12.09 -18.93 9.76
CA SER A 164 12.26 -20.33 10.15
C SER A 164 11.27 -21.25 9.41
N TRP A 165 11.68 -22.50 9.16
CA TRP A 165 10.86 -23.46 8.41
C TRP A 165 9.49 -23.73 9.03
N LEU A 166 9.40 -23.76 10.37
CA LEU A 166 8.12 -23.97 11.07
C LEU A 166 7.14 -22.82 10.78
N ASN A 167 7.61 -21.59 10.85
CA ASN A 167 6.79 -20.42 10.55
C ASN A 167 6.40 -20.42 9.06
N CYS A 168 7.28 -20.82 8.15
CA CYS A 168 6.94 -20.97 6.72
C CYS A 168 5.77 -21.96 6.53
N ILE A 169 5.82 -23.13 7.17
CA ILE A 169 4.74 -24.13 7.09
C ILE A 169 3.44 -23.55 7.64
N LEU A 170 3.50 -22.87 8.79
CA LEU A 170 2.32 -22.25 9.40
C LEU A 170 1.69 -21.19 8.48
N TYR A 171 2.50 -20.31 7.89
CA TYR A 171 2.03 -19.29 6.94
C TYR A 171 1.43 -19.92 5.68
N VAL A 172 2.05 -20.97 5.16
CA VAL A 172 1.59 -21.65 3.96
C VAL A 172 0.26 -22.36 4.21
N LEU A 173 0.14 -23.10 5.31
CA LEU A 173 -1.09 -23.78 5.67
C LEU A 173 -2.22 -22.77 5.96
N GLY A 174 -1.91 -21.68 6.69
CA GLY A 174 -2.87 -20.63 6.95
C GLY A 174 -3.37 -19.97 5.67
N THR A 175 -2.44 -19.53 4.80
CA THR A 175 -2.78 -18.84 3.55
C THR A 175 -3.49 -19.77 2.57
N ALA A 176 -2.98 -20.99 2.35
CA ALA A 176 -3.61 -21.98 1.48
C ALA A 176 -5.00 -22.38 1.99
N GLY A 177 -5.16 -22.54 3.31
CA GLY A 177 -6.45 -22.84 3.94
C GLY A 177 -7.47 -21.74 3.72
N VAL A 178 -7.09 -20.46 3.93
CA VAL A 178 -7.97 -19.31 3.68
C VAL A 178 -8.36 -19.22 2.21
N ILE A 179 -7.41 -19.38 1.28
CA ILE A 179 -7.68 -19.32 -0.15
C ILE A 179 -8.60 -20.48 -0.57
N TYR A 180 -8.34 -21.70 -0.10
CA TYR A 180 -9.19 -22.85 -0.38
C TYR A 180 -10.62 -22.62 0.12
N LEU A 181 -10.78 -22.14 1.35
CA LEU A 181 -12.09 -21.82 1.92
C LEU A 181 -12.79 -20.74 1.08
N LEU A 182 -12.08 -19.67 0.71
CA LEU A 182 -12.67 -18.57 -0.04
C LEU A 182 -13.07 -19.00 -1.47
N PHE A 183 -12.21 -19.71 -2.21
CA PHE A 183 -12.48 -20.07 -3.59
C PHE A 183 -13.40 -21.29 -3.75
N VAL A 184 -13.15 -22.34 -2.97
CA VAL A 184 -13.90 -23.61 -3.10
C VAL A 184 -15.20 -23.56 -2.32
N TRP A 185 -15.14 -23.12 -1.05
CA TRP A 185 -16.30 -23.16 -0.17
C TRP A 185 -17.20 -21.94 -0.36
N PHE A 186 -16.63 -20.74 -0.43
CA PHE A 186 -17.42 -19.51 -0.46
C PHE A 186 -17.82 -19.14 -1.90
N LEU A 187 -16.86 -19.07 -2.82
CA LEU A 187 -17.09 -18.58 -4.18
C LEU A 187 -17.47 -19.67 -5.19
N HIS A 188 -17.27 -20.95 -4.88
CA HIS A 188 -17.49 -22.07 -5.81
C HIS A 188 -16.86 -21.84 -7.20
N LEU A 189 -15.72 -21.13 -7.26
CA LEU A 189 -15.04 -20.82 -8.51
C LEU A 189 -14.05 -21.94 -8.86
N PRO A 190 -14.01 -22.40 -10.13
CA PRO A 190 -12.99 -23.33 -10.57
C PRO A 190 -11.63 -22.65 -10.46
N ILE A 191 -10.74 -23.25 -9.66
CA ILE A 191 -9.37 -22.74 -9.49
C ILE A 191 -8.61 -22.99 -10.79
N PRO A 192 -7.92 -22.00 -11.36
CA PRO A 192 -7.18 -22.18 -12.59
C PRO A 192 -6.11 -23.27 -12.41
N GLU A 193 -6.32 -24.36 -13.14
CA GLU A 193 -5.36 -25.45 -13.26
C GLU A 193 -4.19 -24.99 -14.13
N GLY A 194 -2.99 -25.42 -13.78
CA GLY A 194 -1.81 -25.12 -14.58
C GLY A 194 -1.81 -25.90 -15.88
N LEU A 195 -1.18 -25.32 -16.91
CA LEU A 195 -1.03 -25.97 -18.21
C LEU A 195 -0.45 -27.39 -18.11
N LEU A 196 0.47 -27.63 -17.18
CA LEU A 196 1.09 -28.95 -17.00
C LEU A 196 0.13 -30.00 -16.41
N ILE A 197 -0.86 -29.57 -15.64
CA ILE A 197 -1.87 -30.47 -15.06
C ILE A 197 -2.94 -30.77 -16.11
N THR A 198 -3.39 -29.74 -16.83
CA THR A 198 -4.46 -29.87 -17.82
C THR A 198 -4.06 -30.72 -19.03
N VAL A 199 -2.80 -30.65 -19.51
CA VAL A 199 -2.35 -31.43 -20.68
C VAL A 199 -2.06 -32.90 -20.34
N GLY A 200 -1.91 -33.24 -19.06
CA GLY A 200 -1.57 -34.59 -18.60
C GLY A 200 -2.76 -35.52 -18.34
N ASN A 201 -3.99 -35.00 -18.33
CA ASN A 201 -5.24 -35.73 -18.16
C ASN A 201 -5.98 -35.90 -19.49
#